data_AF-A0A1E3Y3Z8-F1
#
_entry.id   AF-A0A1E3Y3Z8-F1
#
_cell.length_a   1.000
_cell.length_b   1.000
_cell.length_c   1.000
_cell.angle_alpha   90.00
_cell.angle_beta   90.00
_cell.angle_gamma   90.00
#
_symmetry.space_group_name_H-M   'P 1'
#
loop_
_entity.id
_entity.type
_entity.pdbx_description
1 polymer ?
#
loop_
_entity_poly.entity_id
_entity_poly.type
_entity_poly.pdbx_seq_one_letter_code
_entity_poly.pdbx_strand_id
1 'polypeptide(L)'
;MESAVHVVTPHSSDSLRAVPNAQTLAASAVYQLSETGRKASLLAGGDGKAVQRLSVQVPATRLHLVTVGLGGQAKLKLQPHFERVDGQVVRRDGPPVFDTPPTLDELFHIAARNHELAREFRSSRSGARDEYRERRAEVARAFLGDPSQRAMVRPVPTPRRCFMATASGRLMFDASLDTGLAAQVPAEAYRRFRADRRARREDHLKRRAADQALHEEKTRVVAEWVAAHGSEDQRGRHAAGLLPIAEVVDALTDDAFAPVADLPRYPLDGSERLQAHLRALTGTNLVVSPSELAIAGLSATDASAAEWAVMQQLKARLPDADVTLREHRLSWRRDQTLPGISLYGVLATRRVGPFILRREFAVPAR
;
A
#
# COMPACT_ATOMS: atom_id res chain seq x y z
N MET A 1 -77.82 -9.54 -38.35
CA MET A 1 -77.52 -8.97 -39.69
C MET A 1 -76.00 -8.92 -39.75
N GLU A 2 -75.27 -9.70 -40.53
CA GLU A 2 -75.52 -10.33 -41.83
C GLU A 2 -75.20 -11.84 -41.82
N SER A 3 -75.64 -12.51 -42.88
CA SER A 3 -75.80 -13.95 -43.06
C SER A 3 -74.66 -14.59 -43.87
N ALA A 4 -74.43 -15.88 -43.57
CA ALA A 4 -74.11 -17.00 -44.48
C ALA A 4 -72.72 -16.98 -45.19
N VAL A 5 -72.03 -18.10 -45.44
CA VAL A 5 -72.49 -19.36 -46.04
C VAL A 5 -71.58 -20.53 -45.60
N HIS A 6 -72.20 -21.66 -45.28
CA HIS A 6 -71.57 -22.99 -45.19
C HIS A 6 -71.27 -23.55 -46.59
N VAL A 7 -70.09 -24.14 -46.78
CA VAL A 7 -69.87 -25.18 -47.79
C VAL A 7 -69.29 -26.39 -47.09
N VAL A 8 -69.88 -27.56 -47.36
CA VAL A 8 -69.56 -28.85 -46.73
C VAL A 8 -69.28 -29.88 -47.85
N THR A 9 -68.10 -30.53 -47.74
CA THR A 9 -67.69 -31.91 -48.16
C THR A 9 -67.44 -32.23 -49.65
N PRO A 10 -66.56 -33.23 -50.00
CA PRO A 10 -66.40 -34.52 -49.29
C PRO A 10 -64.98 -35.15 -49.15
N HIS A 11 -65.03 -36.29 -48.45
CA HIS A 11 -64.00 -37.19 -47.94
C HIS A 11 -62.85 -37.61 -48.86
N SER A 12 -61.70 -37.89 -48.24
CA SER A 12 -60.96 -39.13 -48.51
C SER A 12 -60.49 -39.75 -47.19
N SER A 13 -61.02 -40.93 -46.94
CA SER A 13 -60.64 -41.89 -45.91
C SER A 13 -59.22 -42.41 -46.08
N ASP A 14 -58.61 -42.73 -44.93
CA ASP A 14 -57.56 -43.71 -44.72
C ASP A 14 -56.24 -43.61 -45.50
N SER A 15 -55.18 -43.28 -44.75
CA SER A 15 -53.85 -43.83 -44.95
C SER A 15 -53.21 -44.08 -43.59
N LEU A 16 -53.58 -45.23 -43.01
CA LEU A 16 -52.70 -46.18 -42.32
C LEU A 16 -51.37 -45.63 -41.76
N ARG A 17 -51.29 -45.58 -40.42
CA ARG A 17 -50.06 -45.69 -39.59
C ARG A 17 -48.79 -45.03 -40.16
N ALA A 18 -48.63 -43.73 -39.93
CA ALA A 18 -47.30 -43.13 -39.86
C ALA A 18 -46.75 -43.29 -38.44
N VAL A 19 -45.66 -44.04 -38.29
CA VAL A 19 -44.77 -44.02 -37.11
C VAL A 19 -44.46 -42.56 -36.77
N PRO A 20 -44.41 -42.12 -35.49
CA PRO A 20 -44.05 -40.74 -35.18
C PRO A 20 -42.67 -40.46 -35.76
N ASN A 21 -42.62 -39.65 -36.83
CA ASN A 21 -41.39 -39.14 -37.40
C ASN A 21 -40.62 -38.51 -36.25
N ALA A 22 -39.43 -39.03 -35.94
CA ALA A 22 -38.55 -38.48 -34.93
C ALA A 22 -38.37 -36.99 -35.23
N GLN A 23 -38.85 -36.11 -34.35
CA GLN A 23 -38.74 -34.67 -34.55
C GLN A 23 -37.26 -34.30 -34.60
N THR A 24 -36.82 -33.75 -35.74
CA THR A 24 -35.45 -33.29 -35.97
C THR A 24 -35.43 -31.80 -36.28
N LEU A 25 -34.34 -31.13 -35.91
CA LEU A 25 -34.06 -29.72 -36.22
C LEU A 25 -32.87 -29.65 -37.17
N ALA A 26 -33.04 -29.00 -38.32
CA ALA A 26 -31.94 -28.68 -39.21
C ALA A 26 -31.04 -27.60 -38.58
N ALA A 27 -29.76 -27.91 -38.37
CA ALA A 27 -28.77 -26.99 -37.82
C ALA A 27 -27.51 -26.96 -38.70
N SER A 28 -26.81 -25.83 -38.74
CA SER A 28 -25.51 -25.76 -39.42
C SER A 28 -24.37 -26.14 -38.48
N ALA A 29 -23.51 -27.07 -38.89
CA ALA A 29 -22.21 -27.35 -38.28
C ALA A 29 -21.10 -26.65 -39.08
N VAL A 30 -20.22 -25.91 -38.39
CA VAL A 30 -19.11 -25.19 -39.01
C VAL A 30 -17.80 -25.64 -38.35
N TYR A 31 -16.88 -26.15 -39.16
CA TYR A 31 -15.55 -26.58 -38.73
C TYR A 31 -14.48 -26.16 -39.74
N GLN A 32 -13.21 -26.33 -39.37
CA GLN A 32 -12.07 -26.08 -40.24
C GLN A 32 -11.28 -27.35 -40.54
N LEU A 33 -10.69 -27.42 -41.73
CA LEU A 33 -9.73 -28.44 -42.12
C LEU A 33 -8.31 -27.84 -42.09
N SER A 34 -7.38 -28.57 -41.49
CA SER A 34 -5.94 -28.28 -41.55
C SER A 34 -5.42 -28.47 -42.98
N GLU A 35 -4.15 -28.18 -43.24
CA GLU A 35 -3.55 -28.46 -44.55
C GLU A 35 -3.66 -29.96 -44.91
N THR A 36 -3.38 -30.85 -43.95
CA THR A 36 -3.56 -32.30 -44.10
C THR A 36 -5.01 -32.66 -44.40
N GLY A 37 -5.95 -32.05 -43.66
CA GLY A 37 -7.39 -32.27 -43.87
C GLY A 37 -7.91 -31.80 -45.22
N ARG A 38 -7.39 -30.67 -45.73
CA ARG A 38 -7.73 -30.17 -47.07
C ARG A 38 -7.22 -31.11 -48.16
N LYS A 39 -5.99 -31.63 -48.03
CA LYS A 39 -5.42 -32.63 -48.95
C LYS A 39 -6.27 -33.91 -48.94
N ALA A 40 -6.64 -34.41 -47.76
CA ALA A 40 -7.53 -35.57 -47.63
C ALA A 40 -8.91 -35.33 -48.25
N SER A 41 -9.49 -34.14 -48.05
CA SER A 41 -10.77 -33.75 -48.65
C SER A 41 -10.71 -33.76 -50.18
N LEU A 42 -9.65 -33.23 -50.78
CA LEU A 42 -9.46 -33.24 -52.25
C LEU A 42 -9.32 -34.67 -52.79
N LEU A 43 -8.56 -35.53 -52.12
CA LEU A 43 -8.41 -36.93 -52.52
C LEU A 43 -9.73 -37.71 -52.44
N ALA A 44 -10.63 -37.33 -51.54
CA ALA A 44 -11.97 -37.89 -51.40
C ALA A 44 -13.03 -37.24 -52.33
N GLY A 45 -12.62 -36.34 -53.24
CA GLY A 45 -13.51 -35.66 -54.18
C GLY A 45 -14.26 -34.44 -53.63
N GLY A 46 -13.84 -33.91 -52.48
CA GLY A 46 -14.37 -32.68 -51.89
C GLY A 46 -13.79 -31.39 -52.50
N ASP A 47 -14.19 -30.22 -51.97
CA ASP A 47 -13.80 -28.91 -52.50
C ASP A 47 -12.47 -28.35 -51.96
N GLY A 48 -11.84 -29.07 -51.01
CA GLY A 48 -10.57 -28.70 -50.40
C GLY A 48 -10.59 -27.38 -49.62
N LYS A 49 -11.76 -26.78 -49.33
CA LYS A 49 -11.82 -25.50 -48.61
C LYS A 49 -11.44 -25.66 -47.14
N ALA A 50 -10.83 -24.62 -46.59
CA ALA A 50 -10.43 -24.59 -45.19
C ALA A 50 -11.63 -24.55 -44.23
N VAL A 51 -12.69 -23.83 -44.56
CA VAL A 51 -13.91 -23.77 -43.74
C VAL A 51 -14.97 -24.66 -44.37
N GLN A 52 -15.48 -25.59 -43.58
CA GLN A 52 -16.52 -26.53 -43.98
C GLN A 52 -17.83 -26.18 -43.27
N ARG A 53 -18.93 -26.22 -44.02
CA ARG A 53 -20.27 -25.93 -43.52
C ARG A 53 -21.22 -27.03 -43.95
N LEU A 54 -21.80 -27.73 -42.97
CA LEU A 54 -22.68 -28.86 -43.21
C LEU A 54 -24.05 -28.62 -42.57
N SER A 55 -25.11 -29.02 -43.24
CA SER A 55 -26.47 -29.02 -42.69
C SER A 55 -26.73 -30.37 -42.04
N VAL A 56 -26.93 -30.40 -40.73
CA VAL A 56 -27.13 -31.61 -39.94
C VAL A 56 -28.56 -31.67 -39.39
N GLN A 57 -29.17 -32.85 -39.37
CA GLN A 57 -30.45 -33.07 -38.71
C GLN A 57 -30.22 -33.49 -37.26
N VAL A 58 -30.62 -32.65 -36.32
CA VAL A 58 -30.40 -32.88 -34.89
C VAL A 58 -31.67 -33.45 -34.26
N PRO A 59 -31.65 -34.67 -33.68
CA PRO A 59 -32.81 -35.24 -32.99
C PRO A 59 -33.26 -34.37 -31.80
N ALA A 60 -34.56 -34.40 -31.50
CA ALA A 60 -35.16 -33.69 -30.35
C ALA A 60 -34.43 -33.96 -29.03
N THR A 61 -33.93 -35.18 -28.82
CA THR A 61 -33.18 -35.58 -27.61
C THR A 61 -31.82 -34.88 -27.48
N ARG A 62 -31.28 -34.32 -28.57
CA ARG A 62 -29.96 -33.66 -28.63
C ARG A 62 -30.06 -32.15 -28.89
N LEU A 63 -31.23 -31.52 -28.74
CA LEU A 63 -31.40 -30.08 -28.98
C LEU A 63 -30.55 -29.21 -28.04
N HIS A 64 -30.14 -29.70 -26.86
CA HIS A 64 -29.20 -29.00 -25.97
C HIS A 64 -27.81 -28.78 -26.61
N LEU A 65 -27.49 -29.48 -27.70
CA LEU A 65 -26.27 -29.29 -28.50
C LEU A 65 -26.41 -28.19 -29.56
N VAL A 66 -27.58 -27.57 -29.68
CA VAL A 66 -27.85 -26.51 -30.65
C VAL A 66 -27.93 -25.16 -29.93
N THR A 67 -27.40 -24.13 -30.59
CA THR A 67 -27.62 -22.73 -30.23
C THR A 67 -28.43 -22.10 -31.36
N VAL A 68 -29.49 -21.37 -31.00
CA VAL A 68 -30.28 -20.58 -31.95
C VAL A 68 -29.87 -19.12 -31.81
N GLY A 69 -29.39 -18.53 -32.91
CA GLY A 69 -29.03 -17.11 -32.94
C GLY A 69 -30.25 -16.20 -32.94
N LEU A 70 -30.04 -14.89 -32.72
CA LEU A 70 -31.12 -13.88 -32.72
C LEU A 70 -31.93 -13.85 -34.03
N GLY A 71 -31.30 -14.22 -35.16
CA GLY A 71 -31.97 -14.35 -36.46
C GLY A 71 -32.62 -15.72 -36.72
N GLY A 72 -32.87 -16.54 -35.69
CA GLY A 72 -33.53 -17.84 -35.81
C GLY A 72 -32.66 -18.98 -36.37
N GLN A 73 -31.38 -18.72 -36.63
CA GLN A 73 -30.48 -19.71 -37.25
C GLN A 73 -29.98 -20.72 -36.22
N ALA A 74 -30.31 -22.00 -36.42
CA ALA A 74 -29.83 -23.11 -35.60
C ALA A 74 -28.40 -23.49 -35.98
N LYS A 75 -27.50 -23.53 -34.99
CA LYS A 75 -26.09 -23.91 -35.16
C LYS A 75 -25.72 -24.96 -34.13
N LEU A 76 -24.98 -25.99 -34.56
CA LEU A 76 -24.40 -26.95 -33.62
C LEU A 76 -23.37 -26.24 -32.73
N LYS A 77 -23.31 -26.58 -31.44
CA LYS A 77 -22.41 -26.00 -30.42
C LYS A 77 -20.96 -26.43 -30.61
N LEU A 78 -20.39 -26.04 -31.74
CA LEU A 78 -18.96 -26.18 -32.03
C LEU A 78 -18.20 -24.87 -31.79
N GLN A 79 -18.91 -23.75 -31.64
CA GLN A 79 -18.31 -22.42 -31.45
C GLN A 79 -19.06 -21.62 -30.37
N PRO A 80 -18.33 -20.88 -29.50
CA PRO A 80 -16.90 -21.06 -29.23
C PRO A 80 -16.63 -22.50 -28.77
N HIS A 81 -15.42 -23.01 -29.01
CA HIS A 81 -15.03 -24.31 -28.47
C HIS A 81 -14.22 -24.15 -27.19
N PHE A 82 -14.33 -25.16 -26.33
CA PHE A 82 -13.69 -25.21 -25.03
C PHE A 82 -12.77 -26.42 -24.98
N GLU A 83 -11.59 -26.23 -24.39
CA GLU A 83 -10.57 -27.28 -24.25
C GLU A 83 -10.02 -27.27 -22.83
N ARG A 84 -9.59 -28.43 -22.33
CA ARG A 84 -8.80 -28.51 -21.10
C ARG A 84 -7.32 -28.37 -21.45
N VAL A 85 -6.69 -27.36 -20.88
CA VAL A 85 -5.24 -27.13 -20.94
C VAL A 85 -4.77 -27.02 -19.50
N ASP A 86 -3.83 -27.87 -19.10
CA ASP A 86 -3.25 -27.90 -17.74
C ASP A 86 -4.31 -27.94 -16.61
N GLY A 87 -5.38 -28.71 -16.81
CA GLY A 87 -6.47 -28.86 -15.84
C GLY A 87 -7.48 -27.71 -15.80
N GLN A 88 -7.31 -26.66 -16.62
CA GLN A 88 -8.27 -25.55 -16.73
C GLN A 88 -9.02 -25.56 -18.06
N VAL A 89 -10.31 -25.20 -18.03
CA VAL A 89 -11.10 -25.05 -19.25
C VAL A 89 -10.83 -23.67 -19.87
N VAL A 90 -10.35 -23.65 -21.11
CA VAL A 90 -10.05 -22.44 -21.88
C VAL A 90 -11.06 -22.28 -23.00
N ARG A 91 -11.51 -21.04 -23.26
CA ARG A 91 -12.40 -20.70 -24.38
C ARG A 91 -11.57 -20.31 -25.61
N ARG A 92 -11.88 -20.90 -26.76
CA ARG A 92 -11.37 -20.51 -28.08
C ARG A 92 -12.53 -20.11 -28.99
N ASP A 93 -12.42 -18.93 -29.60
CA ASP A 93 -13.53 -18.36 -30.37
C ASP A 93 -13.68 -18.92 -31.80
N GLY A 94 -12.64 -19.58 -32.33
CA GLY A 94 -12.66 -20.17 -33.67
C GLY A 94 -13.42 -21.51 -33.78
N PRO A 95 -13.71 -21.99 -35.00
CA PRO A 95 -14.13 -23.38 -35.24
C PRO A 95 -13.07 -24.40 -34.77
N PRO A 96 -13.48 -25.62 -34.41
CA PRO A 96 -12.54 -26.73 -34.26
C PRO A 96 -11.87 -27.06 -35.60
N VAL A 97 -10.60 -27.46 -35.55
CA VAL A 97 -9.76 -27.80 -36.71
C VAL A 97 -9.56 -29.32 -36.76
N PHE A 98 -9.67 -29.91 -37.95
CA PHE A 98 -9.52 -31.35 -38.15
C PHE A 98 -8.49 -31.67 -39.25
N ASP A 99 -7.74 -32.75 -39.06
CA ASP A 99 -6.78 -33.28 -40.04
C ASP A 99 -7.40 -34.24 -41.05
N THR A 100 -8.64 -34.66 -40.83
CA THR A 100 -9.49 -35.43 -41.75
C THR A 100 -10.94 -34.94 -41.62
N PRO A 101 -11.77 -35.04 -42.68
CA PRO A 101 -13.18 -34.67 -42.59
C PRO A 101 -13.90 -35.50 -41.51
N PRO A 102 -14.47 -34.86 -40.46
CA PRO A 102 -15.10 -35.58 -39.37
C PRO A 102 -16.45 -36.18 -39.78
N THR A 103 -16.81 -37.29 -39.15
CA THR A 103 -18.14 -37.90 -39.32
C THR A 103 -19.23 -37.12 -38.57
N LEU A 104 -20.50 -37.37 -38.90
CA LEU A 104 -21.62 -36.72 -38.23
C LEU A 104 -21.66 -37.04 -36.72
N ASP A 105 -21.38 -38.29 -36.35
CA ASP A 105 -21.35 -38.72 -34.95
C ASP A 105 -20.20 -38.09 -34.18
N GLU A 106 -19.04 -37.90 -34.82
CA GLU A 106 -17.91 -37.15 -34.24
C GLU A 106 -18.30 -35.69 -33.97
N LEU A 107 -18.99 -35.03 -34.91
CA LEU A 107 -19.48 -33.66 -34.69
C LEU A 107 -20.46 -33.58 -33.51
N PHE A 108 -21.35 -34.57 -33.35
CA PHE A 108 -22.24 -34.63 -32.18
C PHE A 108 -21.48 -34.89 -30.89
N HIS A 109 -20.51 -35.80 -30.89
CA HIS A 109 -19.68 -36.10 -29.73
C HIS A 109 -18.90 -34.85 -29.27
N ILE A 110 -18.31 -34.13 -30.23
CA ILE A 110 -17.57 -32.90 -29.96
C ILE A 110 -18.50 -31.81 -29.44
N ALA A 111 -19.70 -31.65 -30.03
CA ALA A 111 -20.67 -30.68 -29.53
C ALA A 111 -21.13 -30.99 -28.09
N ALA A 112 -21.27 -32.28 -27.73
CA ALA A 112 -21.61 -32.71 -26.38
C ALA A 112 -20.48 -32.40 -25.39
N ARG A 113 -19.25 -32.81 -25.70
CA ARG A 113 -18.05 -32.46 -24.92
C ARG A 113 -17.92 -30.94 -24.75
N ASN A 114 -18.15 -30.19 -25.82
CA ASN A 114 -18.08 -28.73 -25.80
C ASN A 114 -19.17 -28.12 -24.90
N HIS A 115 -20.38 -28.70 -24.89
CA HIS A 115 -21.47 -28.26 -24.02
C HIS A 115 -21.13 -28.42 -22.53
N GLU A 116 -20.52 -29.55 -22.15
CA GLU A 116 -20.09 -29.84 -20.79
C GLU A 116 -18.99 -28.87 -20.34
N LEU A 117 -17.93 -28.72 -21.15
CA LEU A 117 -16.84 -27.79 -20.86
C LEU A 117 -17.33 -26.33 -20.78
N ALA A 118 -18.29 -25.93 -21.62
CA ALA A 118 -18.91 -24.61 -21.53
C ALA A 118 -19.69 -24.39 -20.22
N ARG A 119 -20.28 -25.43 -19.63
CA ARG A 119 -20.93 -25.34 -18.31
C ARG A 119 -19.88 -25.15 -17.20
N GLU A 120 -18.83 -25.96 -17.21
CA GLU A 120 -17.72 -25.88 -16.25
C GLU A 120 -16.98 -24.53 -16.31
N PHE A 121 -16.74 -24.01 -17.52
CA PHE A 121 -16.15 -22.68 -17.70
C PHE A 121 -17.03 -21.58 -17.09
N ARG A 122 -18.36 -21.69 -17.21
CA ARG A 122 -19.27 -20.69 -16.63
C ARG A 122 -19.36 -20.80 -15.12
N SER A 123 -19.44 -22.01 -14.56
CA SER A 123 -19.53 -22.23 -13.12
C SER A 123 -18.25 -21.81 -12.39
N SER A 124 -17.07 -22.10 -12.96
CA SER A 124 -15.80 -21.64 -12.38
C SER A 124 -15.69 -20.12 -12.35
N ARG A 125 -16.13 -19.43 -13.42
CA ARG A 125 -16.12 -17.96 -13.45
C ARG A 125 -17.17 -17.31 -12.57
N SER A 126 -18.33 -17.95 -12.32
CA SER A 126 -19.27 -17.45 -11.30
C SER A 126 -18.68 -17.60 -9.90
N GLY A 127 -18.12 -18.77 -9.57
CA GLY A 127 -17.49 -19.02 -8.26
C GLY A 127 -16.38 -18.02 -7.94
N ALA A 128 -15.45 -17.79 -8.86
CA ALA A 128 -14.37 -16.82 -8.67
C ALA A 128 -14.87 -15.36 -8.49
N ARG A 129 -16.02 -15.01 -9.07
CA ARG A 129 -16.65 -13.68 -8.86
C ARG A 129 -17.30 -13.58 -7.50
N ASP A 130 -17.92 -14.64 -7.02
CA ASP A 130 -18.58 -14.67 -5.72
C ASP A 130 -17.54 -14.64 -4.59
N GLU A 131 -16.46 -15.42 -4.68
CA GLU A 131 -15.32 -15.35 -3.76
C GLU A 131 -14.72 -13.93 -3.66
N TYR A 132 -14.55 -13.27 -4.81
CA TYR A 132 -14.07 -11.89 -4.85
C TYR A 132 -15.01 -10.90 -4.14
N ARG A 133 -16.32 -11.08 -4.33
CA ARG A 133 -17.35 -10.25 -3.67
C ARG A 133 -17.40 -10.49 -2.17
N GLU A 134 -17.29 -11.74 -1.73
CA GLU A 134 -17.26 -12.12 -0.32
C GLU A 134 -16.05 -11.51 0.38
N ARG A 135 -14.85 -11.65 -0.21
CA ARG A 135 -13.63 -11.04 0.32
C ARG A 135 -13.74 -9.53 0.43
N ARG A 136 -14.34 -8.87 -0.58
CA ARG A 136 -14.58 -7.43 -0.53
C ARG A 136 -15.59 -7.05 0.55
N ALA A 137 -16.64 -7.83 0.76
CA ALA A 137 -17.63 -7.61 1.81
C ALA A 137 -17.04 -7.80 3.21
N GLU A 138 -16.11 -8.73 3.39
CA GLU A 138 -15.38 -8.92 4.64
C GLU A 138 -14.54 -7.69 5.01
N VAL A 139 -13.75 -7.17 4.06
CA VAL A 139 -12.96 -5.94 4.27
C VAL A 139 -13.88 -4.75 4.56
N ALA A 140 -15.01 -4.64 3.86
CA ALA A 140 -15.99 -3.60 4.13
C ALA A 140 -16.57 -3.69 5.54
N ARG A 141 -16.92 -4.90 6.00
CA ARG A 141 -17.44 -5.13 7.35
C ARG A 141 -16.41 -4.77 8.42
N ALA A 142 -15.15 -5.17 8.24
CA ALA A 142 -14.07 -4.82 9.16
C ALA A 142 -13.88 -3.29 9.25
N PHE A 143 -13.84 -2.60 8.12
CA PHE A 143 -13.69 -1.14 8.08
C PHE A 143 -14.85 -0.39 8.73
N LEU A 144 -16.08 -0.79 8.42
CA LEU A 144 -17.28 -0.13 8.96
C LEU A 144 -17.47 -0.44 10.45
N GLY A 145 -17.09 -1.65 10.90
CA GLY A 145 -17.20 -2.08 12.29
C GLY A 145 -16.18 -1.44 13.23
N ASP A 146 -15.02 -1.02 12.74
CA ASP A 146 -13.98 -0.36 13.53
C ASP A 146 -13.86 1.14 13.18
N PRO A 147 -14.31 2.05 14.06
CA PRO A 147 -14.21 3.50 13.86
C PRO A 147 -12.78 4.04 13.76
N SER A 148 -11.77 3.29 14.24
CA SER A 148 -10.36 3.69 14.18
C SER A 148 -9.75 3.46 12.80
N GLN A 149 -10.30 2.53 12.00
CA GLN A 149 -9.79 2.27 10.67
C GLN A 149 -9.90 3.48 9.76
N ARG A 150 -8.89 3.64 8.91
CA ARG A 150 -8.77 4.75 7.96
C ARG A 150 -8.49 4.21 6.56
N ALA A 151 -9.17 4.79 5.59
CA ALA A 151 -8.76 4.65 4.21
C ALA A 151 -7.40 5.31 3.97
N MET A 152 -6.76 4.90 2.89
CA MET A 152 -5.51 5.51 2.45
C MET A 152 -5.69 7.02 2.24
N VAL A 153 -4.67 7.78 2.63
CA VAL A 153 -4.64 9.25 2.46
C VAL A 153 -4.38 9.64 1.01
N ARG A 154 -3.65 8.79 0.26
CA ARG A 154 -3.30 9.00 -1.14
C ARG A 154 -3.63 7.74 -1.97
N PRO A 155 -4.51 7.85 -2.98
CA PRO A 155 -5.27 9.05 -3.35
C PRO A 155 -6.30 9.43 -2.27
N VAL A 156 -6.69 10.71 -2.25
CA VAL A 156 -7.63 11.23 -1.24
C VAL A 156 -8.99 10.56 -1.40
N PRO A 157 -9.61 10.04 -0.32
CA PRO A 157 -10.94 9.46 -0.39
C PRO A 157 -11.96 10.48 -0.91
N THR A 158 -12.96 9.99 -1.61
CA THR A 158 -14.13 10.76 -2.06
C THR A 158 -15.40 10.01 -1.66
N PRO A 159 -16.57 10.67 -1.67
CA PRO A 159 -17.83 9.97 -1.39
C PRO A 159 -18.13 8.79 -2.32
N ARG A 160 -17.49 8.72 -3.49
CA ARG A 160 -17.70 7.67 -4.49
C ARG A 160 -16.61 6.60 -4.50
N ARG A 161 -15.38 6.98 -4.17
CA ARG A 161 -14.21 6.09 -4.29
C ARG A 161 -13.24 6.28 -3.15
N CYS A 162 -12.71 5.17 -2.66
CA CYS A 162 -11.58 5.17 -1.73
C CYS A 162 -10.73 3.91 -1.91
N PHE A 163 -9.55 3.91 -1.28
CA PHE A 163 -8.63 2.79 -1.26
C PHE A 163 -8.36 2.36 0.18
N MET A 164 -8.39 1.05 0.41
CA MET A 164 -8.01 0.43 1.67
C MET A 164 -6.68 -0.32 1.51
N ALA A 165 -5.83 -0.24 2.52
CA ALA A 165 -4.69 -1.13 2.64
C ALA A 165 -5.16 -2.45 3.25
N THR A 166 -4.83 -3.56 2.61
CA THR A 166 -5.11 -4.93 3.07
C THR A 166 -3.82 -5.73 3.05
N ALA A 167 -3.81 -6.92 3.67
CA ALA A 167 -2.66 -7.82 3.64
C ALA A 167 -2.26 -8.23 2.20
N SER A 168 -3.20 -8.21 1.26
CA SER A 168 -2.98 -8.54 -0.15
C SER A 168 -2.68 -7.31 -1.03
N GLY A 169 -2.48 -6.14 -0.44
CA GLY A 169 -2.18 -4.90 -1.17
C GLY A 169 -3.29 -3.85 -1.07
N ARG A 170 -3.54 -3.13 -2.16
CA ARG A 170 -4.52 -2.03 -2.18
C ARG A 170 -5.85 -2.51 -2.76
N LEU A 171 -6.93 -2.32 -2.01
CA LEU A 171 -8.29 -2.64 -2.45
C LEU A 171 -9.06 -1.34 -2.71
N MET A 172 -9.55 -1.18 -3.94
CA MET A 172 -10.44 -0.08 -4.31
C MET A 172 -11.89 -0.44 -4.01
N PHE A 173 -12.62 0.53 -3.45
CA PHE A 173 -14.07 0.53 -3.35
C PHE A 173 -14.65 1.65 -4.23
N ASP A 174 -15.72 1.35 -4.93
CA ASP A 174 -16.47 2.28 -5.78
C ASP A 174 -17.97 2.12 -5.53
N ALA A 175 -18.59 3.18 -5.02
CA ALA A 175 -20.01 3.18 -4.67
C ALA A 175 -20.97 2.92 -5.85
N SER A 176 -20.50 3.08 -7.10
CA SER A 176 -21.28 2.80 -8.31
C SER A 176 -21.13 1.37 -8.83
N LEU A 177 -20.01 0.71 -8.50
CA LEU A 177 -19.72 -0.65 -8.96
C LEU A 177 -19.97 -1.71 -7.87
N ASP A 178 -19.89 -1.31 -6.61
CA ASP A 178 -20.04 -2.19 -5.46
C ASP A 178 -21.49 -2.22 -4.97
N THR A 179 -21.85 -3.30 -4.26
CA THR A 179 -23.18 -3.52 -3.68
C THR A 179 -23.08 -3.81 -2.18
N GLY A 180 -24.17 -3.61 -1.43
CA GLY A 180 -24.21 -3.90 0.01
C GLY A 180 -23.25 -3.03 0.84
N LEU A 181 -22.57 -3.62 1.81
CA LEU A 181 -21.63 -2.90 2.71
C LEU A 181 -20.48 -2.24 1.94
N ALA A 182 -19.99 -2.88 0.88
CA ALA A 182 -18.89 -2.36 0.08
C ALA A 182 -19.21 -0.99 -0.56
N ALA A 183 -20.47 -0.75 -0.94
CA ALA A 183 -20.91 0.53 -1.49
C ALA A 183 -20.89 1.69 -0.48
N GLN A 184 -20.93 1.38 0.83
CA GLN A 184 -20.97 2.37 1.90
C GLN A 184 -19.58 2.84 2.35
N VAL A 185 -18.56 2.01 2.09
CA VAL A 185 -17.16 2.27 2.50
C VAL A 185 -16.65 3.63 2.01
N PRO A 186 -16.84 4.04 0.74
CA PRO A 186 -16.31 5.33 0.27
C PRO A 186 -16.86 6.55 0.99
N ALA A 187 -18.18 6.59 1.24
CA ALA A 187 -18.82 7.69 1.95
C ALA A 187 -18.32 7.79 3.41
N GLU A 188 -18.22 6.65 4.08
CA GLU A 188 -17.72 6.59 5.45
C GLU A 188 -16.23 6.97 5.54
N ALA A 189 -15.40 6.44 4.65
CA ALA A 189 -13.99 6.80 4.54
C ALA A 189 -13.79 8.30 4.33
N TYR A 190 -14.59 8.91 3.45
CA TYR A 190 -14.55 10.35 3.22
C TYR A 190 -14.95 11.15 4.47
N ARG A 191 -16.00 10.72 5.18
CA ARG A 191 -16.44 11.36 6.43
C ARG A 191 -15.32 11.36 7.48
N ARG A 192 -14.71 10.20 7.73
CA ARG A 192 -13.58 10.06 8.67
C ARG A 192 -12.40 10.92 8.26
N PHE A 193 -12.03 10.89 6.98
CA PHE A 193 -10.93 11.71 6.44
C PHE A 193 -11.17 13.22 6.66
N ARG A 194 -12.40 13.70 6.41
CA ARG A 194 -12.77 15.11 6.63
C ARG A 194 -12.71 15.49 8.10
N ALA A 195 -13.16 14.60 8.99
CA ALA A 195 -13.06 14.81 10.44
C ALA A 195 -11.61 14.95 10.89
N ASP A 196 -10.74 14.01 10.49
CA ASP A 196 -9.31 14.05 10.82
C ASP A 196 -8.63 15.33 10.27
N ARG A 197 -9.00 15.77 9.06
CA ARG A 197 -8.46 17.01 8.49
C ARG A 197 -8.88 18.25 9.27
N ARG A 198 -10.11 18.30 9.80
CA ARG A 198 -10.56 19.41 10.66
C ARG A 198 -9.78 19.42 11.98
N ALA A 199 -9.70 18.28 12.66
CA ALA A 199 -8.93 18.13 13.89
C ALA A 199 -7.47 18.60 13.72
N ARG A 200 -6.77 18.13 12.68
CA ARG A 200 -5.40 18.57 12.39
C ARG A 200 -5.30 20.08 12.13
N ARG A 201 -6.29 20.68 11.47
CA ARG A 201 -6.30 22.12 11.18
C ARG A 201 -6.50 22.92 12.47
N GLU A 202 -7.39 22.47 13.35
CA GLU A 202 -7.64 23.08 14.66
C GLU A 202 -6.40 22.99 15.55
N ASP A 203 -5.75 21.82 15.60
CA ASP A 203 -4.50 21.64 16.34
C ASP A 203 -3.39 22.54 15.80
N HIS A 204 -3.25 22.64 14.48
CA HIS A 204 -2.27 23.52 13.86
C HIS A 204 -2.56 25.00 14.13
N LEU A 205 -3.83 25.41 14.19
CA LEU A 205 -4.21 26.76 14.57
C LEU A 205 -3.86 27.06 16.04
N LYS A 206 -4.17 26.13 16.96
CA LYS A 206 -3.82 26.27 18.38
C LYS A 206 -2.30 26.37 18.58
N ARG A 207 -1.54 25.52 17.89
CA ARG A 207 -0.06 25.54 17.95
C ARG A 207 0.52 26.83 17.40
N ARG A 208 0.02 27.34 16.27
CA ARG A 208 0.51 28.61 15.69
C ARG A 208 0.42 29.79 16.65
N ALA A 209 -0.65 29.92 17.42
CA ALA A 209 -0.77 31.00 18.41
C ALA A 209 0.29 30.86 19.52
N ALA A 210 0.53 29.64 20.00
CA ALA A 210 1.56 29.37 21.00
C ALA A 210 2.98 29.58 20.45
N ASP A 211 3.25 29.13 19.22
CA ASP A 211 4.55 29.28 18.54
C ASP A 211 4.86 30.76 18.29
N GLN A 212 3.85 31.54 17.87
CA GLN A 212 3.97 32.99 17.67
C GLN A 212 4.27 33.71 19.00
N ALA A 213 3.53 33.40 20.07
CA ALA A 213 3.77 33.99 21.38
C ALA A 213 5.18 33.66 21.91
N LEU A 214 5.64 32.42 21.72
CA LEU A 214 6.99 32.01 22.10
C LEU A 214 8.06 32.72 21.27
N HIS A 215 7.82 32.93 19.97
CA HIS A 215 8.73 33.68 19.10
C HIS A 215 8.84 35.15 19.53
N GLU A 216 7.70 35.80 19.82
CA GLU A 216 7.66 37.18 20.31
C GLU A 216 8.38 37.32 21.66
N GLU A 217 8.16 36.37 22.58
CA GLU A 217 8.86 36.35 23.87
C GLU A 217 10.38 36.19 23.69
N LYS A 218 10.83 35.28 22.80
CA LYS A 218 12.25 35.10 22.50
C LYS A 218 12.88 36.36 21.91
N THR A 219 12.20 36.98 20.96
CA THR A 219 12.66 38.23 20.33
C THR A 219 12.77 39.35 21.35
N ARG A 220 11.80 39.49 22.25
CA ARG A 220 11.85 40.48 23.34
C ARG A 220 13.04 40.25 24.27
N VAL A 221 13.23 39.02 24.75
CA VAL A 221 14.34 38.68 25.67
C VAL A 221 15.71 38.89 25.00
N VAL A 222 15.84 38.56 23.70
CA VAL A 222 17.05 38.87 22.93
C VAL A 222 17.30 40.37 22.85
N ALA A 223 16.29 41.16 22.52
CA ALA A 223 16.42 42.61 22.42
C ALA A 223 16.81 43.25 23.76
N GLU A 224 16.16 42.84 24.86
CA GLU A 224 16.48 43.29 26.21
C GLU A 224 17.91 42.91 26.62
N TRP A 225 18.33 41.68 26.35
CA TRP A 225 19.67 41.22 26.69
C TRP A 225 20.76 41.94 25.88
N VAL A 226 20.58 42.10 24.57
CA VAL A 226 21.54 42.81 23.70
C VAL A 226 21.65 44.29 24.08
N ALA A 227 20.55 44.93 24.47
CA ALA A 227 20.58 46.30 24.95
C ALA A 227 21.41 46.45 26.23
N ALA A 228 21.25 45.52 27.17
CA ALA A 228 21.93 45.58 28.48
C ALA A 228 23.38 45.08 28.46
N HIS A 229 23.69 44.02 27.71
CA HIS A 229 24.96 43.30 27.80
C HIS A 229 25.74 43.23 26.47
N GLY A 230 25.11 43.58 25.34
CA GLY A 230 25.75 43.50 24.03
C GLY A 230 26.91 44.48 23.88
N SER A 231 27.88 44.15 23.02
CA SER A 231 28.87 45.12 22.55
C SER A 231 28.23 46.19 21.66
N GLU A 232 28.96 47.28 21.38
CA GLU A 232 28.47 48.32 20.46
C GLU A 232 28.20 47.76 19.06
N ASP A 233 29.08 46.90 18.55
CA ASP A 233 28.91 46.17 17.29
C ASP A 233 27.66 45.27 17.31
N GLN A 234 27.46 44.50 18.39
CA GLN A 234 26.28 43.65 18.53
C GLN A 234 24.98 44.45 18.56
N ARG A 235 24.95 45.57 19.29
CA ARG A 235 23.79 46.48 19.29
C ARG A 235 23.52 47.06 17.89
N GLY A 236 24.57 47.45 17.17
CA GLY A 236 24.47 47.94 15.79
C GLY A 236 23.91 46.90 14.83
N ARG A 237 24.46 45.67 14.85
CA ARG A 237 23.97 44.56 14.03
C ARG A 237 22.54 44.14 14.40
N HIS A 238 22.18 44.18 15.68
CA HIS A 238 20.82 43.89 16.13
C HIS A 238 19.82 44.93 15.63
N ALA A 239 20.16 46.22 15.72
CA ALA A 239 19.32 47.30 15.19
C ALA A 239 19.12 47.19 13.67
N ALA A 240 20.11 46.66 12.94
CA ALA A 240 20.02 46.37 11.50
C ALA A 240 19.31 45.05 11.16
N GLY A 241 18.93 44.23 12.16
CA GLY A 241 18.36 42.89 11.93
C GLY A 241 19.37 41.86 11.39
N LEU A 242 20.67 42.11 11.58
CA LEU A 242 21.78 41.31 11.05
C LEU A 242 22.55 40.54 12.13
N LEU A 243 22.18 40.65 13.41
CA LEU A 243 22.80 39.89 14.48
C LEU A 243 22.27 38.45 14.49
N PRO A 244 23.12 37.41 14.28
CA PRO A 244 22.67 36.03 14.36
C PRO A 244 22.19 35.67 15.77
N ILE A 245 21.01 35.08 15.89
CA ILE A 245 20.47 34.67 17.19
C ILE A 245 21.37 33.66 17.92
N ALA A 246 22.11 32.83 17.18
CA ALA A 246 23.05 31.88 17.76
C ALA A 246 24.15 32.57 18.57
N GLU A 247 24.66 33.71 18.08
CA GLU A 247 25.68 34.50 18.79
C GLU A 247 25.12 35.04 20.11
N VAL A 248 23.88 35.53 20.12
CA VAL A 248 23.21 35.99 21.34
C VAL A 248 22.98 34.83 22.31
N VAL A 249 22.56 33.66 21.81
CA VAL A 249 22.34 32.48 22.65
C VAL A 249 23.65 31.99 23.27
N ASP A 250 24.76 32.02 22.54
CA ASP A 250 26.07 31.64 23.07
C ASP A 250 26.52 32.60 24.18
N ALA A 251 26.38 33.91 23.96
CA ALA A 251 26.73 34.92 24.96
C ALA A 251 25.79 34.89 26.17
N LEU A 252 24.49 34.68 25.97
CA LEU A 252 23.51 34.43 27.03
C LEU A 252 23.85 33.16 27.83
N THR A 253 24.36 32.12 27.16
CA THR A 253 24.83 30.89 27.81
C THR A 253 26.08 31.16 28.63
N ASP A 254 27.05 31.92 28.12
CA ASP A 254 28.24 32.30 28.88
C ASP A 254 27.88 33.10 30.13
N ASP A 255 26.98 34.08 30.03
CA ASP A 255 26.46 34.85 31.15
C ASP A 255 25.71 33.97 32.17
N ALA A 256 24.78 33.13 31.69
CA ALA A 256 24.02 32.21 32.53
C ALA A 256 24.88 31.16 33.25
N PHE A 257 26.08 30.86 32.78
CA PHE A 257 27.01 29.94 33.43
C PHE A 257 28.28 30.62 33.95
N ALA A 258 28.31 31.96 33.98
CA ALA A 258 29.42 32.75 34.52
C ALA A 258 29.77 32.37 35.98
N PRO A 259 28.81 32.07 36.88
CA PRO A 259 29.12 31.67 38.24
C PRO A 259 29.90 30.38 38.37
N VAL A 260 30.12 29.61 37.30
CA VAL A 260 30.86 28.34 37.27
C VAL A 260 31.86 28.29 36.10
N ALA A 261 32.27 29.46 35.59
CA ALA A 261 33.15 29.56 34.42
C ALA A 261 34.56 28.98 34.66
N ASP A 262 34.98 28.87 35.92
CA ASP A 262 36.22 28.24 36.36
C ASP A 262 36.21 26.70 36.28
N LEU A 263 35.03 26.08 36.17
CA LEU A 263 34.93 24.63 36.05
C LEU A 263 35.26 24.16 34.63
N PRO A 264 36.02 23.07 34.47
CA PRO A 264 36.39 22.56 33.14
C PRO A 264 35.15 22.10 32.37
N ARG A 265 35.02 22.56 31.13
CA ARG A 265 33.94 22.11 30.22
C ARG A 265 34.23 20.70 29.73
N TYR A 266 33.18 19.91 29.50
CA TYR A 266 33.32 18.58 28.90
C TYR A 266 33.84 18.72 27.47
N PRO A 267 35.00 18.12 27.12
CA PRO A 267 35.58 18.26 25.80
C PRO A 267 34.80 17.45 24.76
N LEU A 268 34.68 18.00 23.53
CA LEU A 268 34.07 17.31 22.40
C LEU A 268 35.09 16.48 21.61
N ASP A 269 35.95 15.76 22.33
CA ASP A 269 37.11 15.00 21.83
C ASP A 269 36.83 13.49 21.68
N GLY A 270 35.56 13.10 21.53
CA GLY A 270 35.12 11.70 21.58
C GLY A 270 35.79 10.79 20.55
N SER A 271 36.06 11.28 19.33
CA SER A 271 36.77 10.49 18.30
C SER A 271 38.22 10.19 18.69
N GLU A 272 38.90 11.17 19.29
CA GLU A 272 40.29 11.03 19.75
C GLU A 272 40.38 10.06 20.93
N ARG A 273 39.44 10.18 21.88
CA ARG A 273 39.35 9.27 23.04
C ARG A 273 39.07 7.83 22.61
N LEU A 274 38.11 7.62 21.72
CA LEU A 274 37.81 6.28 21.21
C LEU A 274 38.99 5.72 20.41
N GLN A 275 39.63 6.53 19.57
CA GLN A 275 40.81 6.11 18.82
C GLN A 275 41.96 5.68 19.75
N ALA A 276 42.26 6.47 20.78
CA ALA A 276 43.30 6.14 21.76
C ALA A 276 42.97 4.83 22.50
N HIS A 277 41.71 4.64 22.90
CA HIS A 277 41.23 3.43 23.54
C HIS A 277 41.41 2.18 22.65
N LEU A 278 40.97 2.26 21.39
CA LEU A 278 41.07 1.15 20.44
C LEU A 278 42.53 0.82 20.08
N ARG A 279 43.41 1.84 19.95
CA ARG A 279 44.85 1.63 19.75
C ARG A 279 45.49 0.90 20.93
N ALA A 280 45.15 1.31 22.15
CA ALA A 280 45.67 0.68 23.36
C ALA A 280 45.23 -0.80 23.48
N LEU A 281 44.00 -1.12 23.08
CA LEU A 281 43.48 -2.48 23.14
C LEU A 281 43.97 -3.41 22.03
N THR A 282 44.05 -2.89 20.79
CA THR A 282 44.35 -3.72 19.61
C THR A 282 45.82 -3.70 19.21
N GLY A 283 46.62 -2.77 19.75
CA GLY A 283 47.99 -2.50 19.31
C GLY A 283 48.11 -2.00 17.86
N THR A 284 46.98 -1.76 17.18
CA THR A 284 46.93 -1.39 15.76
C THR A 284 46.77 0.12 15.63
N ASN A 285 47.44 0.73 14.64
CA ASN A 285 47.32 2.15 14.36
C ASN A 285 46.00 2.47 13.63
N LEU A 286 44.88 2.43 14.35
CA LEU A 286 43.55 2.73 13.84
C LEU A 286 43.29 4.24 13.81
N VAL A 287 42.46 4.70 12.87
CA VAL A 287 42.01 6.10 12.79
C VAL A 287 40.48 6.12 12.85
N VAL A 288 39.92 6.85 13.82
CA VAL A 288 38.47 7.01 13.97
C VAL A 288 38.09 8.42 13.56
N SER A 289 37.36 8.55 12.45
CA SER A 289 36.85 9.85 12.01
C SER A 289 35.60 10.27 12.80
N PRO A 290 35.33 11.58 12.97
CA PRO A 290 34.11 12.05 13.66
C PRO A 290 32.80 11.53 13.04
N SER A 291 32.75 11.32 11.72
CA SER A 291 31.57 10.78 11.02
C SER A 291 31.32 9.29 11.30
N GLU A 292 32.36 8.55 11.71
CA GLU A 292 32.29 7.13 12.07
C GLU A 292 32.05 6.90 13.56
N LEU A 293 32.00 7.97 14.37
CA LEU A 293 31.71 7.90 15.79
C LEU A 293 30.20 7.68 16.02
N ALA A 294 29.85 6.69 16.82
CA ALA A 294 28.52 6.56 17.41
C ALA A 294 28.58 6.99 18.88
N ILE A 295 27.67 7.88 19.28
CA ILE A 295 27.54 8.37 20.65
C ILE A 295 26.13 8.05 21.14
N ALA A 296 26.03 7.31 22.23
CA ALA A 296 24.77 7.10 22.95
C ALA A 296 24.86 7.79 24.32
N GLY A 297 24.03 8.81 24.53
CA GLY A 297 23.98 9.56 25.78
C GLY A 297 22.88 9.07 26.72
N LEU A 298 23.26 8.52 27.87
CA LEU A 298 22.37 7.99 28.90
C LEU A 298 22.45 8.85 30.17
N SER A 299 21.41 8.80 31.00
CA SER A 299 21.52 9.31 32.37
C SER A 299 22.21 8.26 33.22
N ALA A 300 23.27 8.64 33.92
CA ALA A 300 24.00 7.71 34.78
C ALA A 300 23.13 7.31 35.98
N THR A 301 23.19 6.04 36.37
CA THR A 301 22.44 5.49 37.52
C THR A 301 23.25 5.51 38.81
N ASP A 302 24.57 5.65 38.71
CA ASP A 302 25.49 5.78 39.83
C ASP A 302 26.46 6.95 39.59
N ALA A 303 27.05 7.44 40.68
CA ALA A 303 28.07 8.48 40.65
C ALA A 303 29.22 8.10 41.59
N SER A 304 30.46 8.29 41.14
CA SER A 304 31.63 8.21 42.01
C SER A 304 31.62 9.38 43.01
N ALA A 305 32.41 9.28 44.09
CA ALA A 305 32.51 10.37 45.07
C ALA A 305 32.99 11.68 44.42
N ALA A 306 33.88 11.59 43.43
CA ALA A 306 34.41 12.75 42.71
C ALA A 306 33.36 13.36 41.76
N GLU A 307 32.61 12.53 41.02
CA GLU A 307 31.51 12.98 40.16
C GLU A 307 30.40 13.64 40.97
N TRP A 308 30.05 13.03 42.11
CA TRP A 308 29.06 13.59 43.03
C TRP A 308 29.51 14.95 43.60
N ALA A 309 30.79 15.11 43.93
CA ALA A 309 31.32 16.38 44.39
C ALA A 309 31.15 17.50 43.34
N VAL A 310 31.42 17.22 42.06
CA VAL A 310 31.19 18.17 40.95
C VAL A 310 29.71 18.52 40.82
N MET A 311 28.82 17.53 40.89
CA MET A 311 27.37 17.76 40.86
C MET A 311 26.92 18.66 42.02
N GLN A 312 27.41 18.43 43.23
CA GLN A 312 27.08 19.24 44.40
C GLN A 312 27.63 20.66 44.28
N GLN A 313 28.84 20.82 43.77
CA GLN A 313 29.43 22.14 43.51
C GLN A 313 28.60 22.94 42.49
N LEU A 314 28.15 22.29 41.41
CA LEU A 314 27.27 22.92 40.41
C LEU A 314 25.91 23.29 41.00
N LYS A 315 25.28 22.39 41.77
CA LYS A 315 23.98 22.67 42.44
C LYS A 315 24.08 23.83 43.43
N ALA A 316 25.19 23.92 44.17
CA ALA A 316 25.40 25.00 45.13
C ALA A 316 25.58 26.37 44.44
N ARG A 317 26.28 26.41 43.31
CA ARG A 317 26.59 27.65 42.57
C ARG A 317 25.49 28.05 41.58
N LEU A 318 24.65 27.11 41.17
CA LEU A 318 23.54 27.30 40.25
C LEU A 318 22.26 26.65 40.84
N PRO A 319 21.65 27.27 41.87
CA PRO A 319 20.51 26.68 42.57
C PRO A 319 19.28 26.46 41.68
N ASP A 320 19.14 27.25 40.61
CA ASP A 320 18.02 27.16 39.65
C ASP A 320 18.31 26.23 38.45
N ALA A 321 19.46 25.54 38.45
CA ALA A 321 19.83 24.60 37.39
C ALA A 321 19.36 23.18 37.70
N ASP A 322 18.85 22.49 36.67
CA ASP A 322 18.76 21.03 36.70
C ASP A 322 20.13 20.44 36.38
N VAL A 323 20.68 19.66 37.31
CA VAL A 323 22.05 19.12 37.24
C VAL A 323 21.99 17.60 37.24
N THR A 324 22.40 17.00 36.12
CA THR A 324 22.33 15.55 35.89
C THR A 324 23.68 14.99 35.46
N LEU A 325 24.01 13.78 35.92
CA LEU A 325 25.18 13.05 35.45
C LEU A 325 24.81 12.27 34.17
N ARG A 326 25.64 12.42 33.14
CA ARG A 326 25.45 11.82 31.82
C ARG A 326 26.57 10.83 31.55
N GLU A 327 26.20 9.65 31.07
CA GLU A 327 27.11 8.66 30.49
C GLU A 327 27.08 8.80 28.97
N HIS A 328 28.24 8.98 28.35
CA HIS A 328 28.45 8.98 26.91
C HIS A 328 29.15 7.69 26.51
N ARG A 329 28.39 6.79 25.87
CA ARG A 329 28.96 5.58 25.28
C ARG A 329 29.42 5.86 23.87
N LEU A 330 30.71 5.72 23.65
CA LEU A 330 31.36 5.89 22.37
C LEU A 330 31.62 4.53 21.75
N SER A 331 31.20 4.33 20.50
CA SER A 331 31.49 3.13 19.73
C SER A 331 31.83 3.46 18.28
N TRP A 332 32.53 2.55 17.60
CA TRP A 332 32.93 2.74 16.22
C TRP A 332 31.87 2.14 15.28
N ARG A 333 31.27 2.97 14.43
CA ARG A 333 30.22 2.52 13.50
C ARG A 333 30.73 1.49 12.50
N ARG A 334 32.00 1.61 12.11
CA ARG A 334 32.64 0.78 11.09
C ARG A 334 32.86 -0.66 11.55
N ASP A 335 33.16 -0.83 12.84
CA ASP A 335 33.38 -2.14 13.44
C ASP A 335 32.78 -2.18 14.85
N GLN A 336 31.58 -2.77 14.95
CA GLN A 336 30.83 -2.88 16.20
C GLN A 336 31.32 -4.04 17.08
N THR A 337 32.27 -4.85 16.60
CA THR A 337 32.86 -5.94 17.39
C THR A 337 33.92 -5.44 18.36
N LEU A 338 34.51 -4.28 18.09
CA LEU A 338 35.44 -3.65 19.00
C LEU A 338 34.70 -3.01 20.19
N PRO A 339 35.25 -3.12 21.40
CA PRO A 339 34.62 -2.55 22.59
C PRO A 339 34.58 -1.02 22.52
N GLY A 340 33.45 -0.47 22.94
CA GLY A 340 33.31 0.98 23.14
C GLY A 340 33.88 1.44 24.48
N ILE A 341 33.92 2.76 24.67
CA ILE A 341 34.32 3.39 25.94
C ILE A 341 33.15 4.22 26.49
N SER A 342 32.96 4.18 27.80
CA SER A 342 32.03 5.08 28.51
C SER A 342 32.80 6.25 29.11
N LEU A 343 32.30 7.46 28.85
CA LEU A 343 32.78 8.70 29.44
C LEU A 343 31.65 9.36 30.23
N TYR A 344 32.00 10.17 31.21
CA TYR A 344 31.02 10.83 32.06
C TYR A 344 31.18 12.35 32.01
N GLY A 345 30.05 13.05 32.12
CA GLY A 345 29.99 14.50 32.19
C GLY A 345 28.78 14.94 33.02
N VAL A 346 28.87 16.11 33.65
CA VAL A 346 27.73 16.67 34.40
C VAL A 346 27.07 17.75 33.54
N LEU A 347 25.84 17.49 33.13
CA LEU A 347 25.02 18.41 32.35
C LEU A 347 24.23 19.30 33.30
N ALA A 348 24.47 20.61 33.22
CA ALA A 348 23.64 21.62 33.85
C ALA A 348 22.70 22.26 32.81
N THR A 349 21.41 22.27 33.11
CA THR A 349 20.37 22.89 32.29
C THR A 349 19.74 24.04 33.07
N ARG A 350 19.75 25.24 32.50
CA ARG A 350 19.10 26.43 33.08
C ARG A 350 18.04 26.97 32.15
N ARG A 351 16.97 27.51 32.71
CA ARG A 351 15.97 28.27 31.97
C ARG A 351 16.21 29.76 32.16
N VAL A 352 16.39 30.49 31.08
CA VAL A 352 16.52 31.95 31.07
C VAL A 352 15.44 32.50 30.14
N GLY A 353 14.33 32.98 30.74
CA GLY A 353 13.12 33.32 30.02
C GLY A 353 12.60 32.16 29.14
N PRO A 354 12.44 32.35 27.82
CA PRO A 354 12.00 31.30 26.89
C PRO A 354 13.14 30.39 26.39
N PHE A 355 14.38 30.62 26.83
CA PHE A 355 15.55 29.82 26.42
C PHE A 355 15.88 28.73 27.44
N ILE A 356 16.15 27.53 26.93
CA ILE A 356 16.72 26.42 27.72
C ILE A 356 18.18 26.33 27.33
N LEU A 357 19.05 26.72 28.25
CA LEU A 357 20.49 26.79 28.06
C LEU A 357 21.13 25.57 28.73
N ARG A 358 22.15 25.01 28.07
CA ARG A 358 22.80 23.78 28.52
C ARG A 358 24.30 23.95 28.47
N ARG A 359 24.97 23.47 29.50
CA ARG A 359 26.43 23.36 29.54
C ARG A 359 26.82 22.07 30.23
N GLU A 360 27.76 21.36 29.63
CA GLU A 360 28.28 20.13 30.18
C GLU A 360 29.70 20.35 30.70
N PHE A 361 29.95 19.83 31.90
CA PHE A 361 31.20 19.99 32.64
C PHE A 361 31.92 18.65 32.73
N ALA A 362 33.25 18.71 32.61
CA ALA A 362 34.09 17.55 32.77
C ALA A 362 34.06 17.07 34.22
N VAL A 363 34.09 15.76 34.40
CA VAL A 363 34.31 15.10 35.69
C VAL A 363 35.63 14.35 35.65
N PRO A 364 36.25 14.10 36.82
CA PRO A 364 37.42 13.23 36.91
C PRO A 364 37.14 11.87 36.27
N ALA A 365 38.13 11.34 35.54
CA ALA A 365 38.02 10.01 34.93
C ALA A 365 37.84 8.94 36.01
N ARG A 366 37.01 7.94 35.71
CA ARG A 366 36.86 6.73 36.54
C ARG A 366 38.04 5.78 36.38
#